data_AF-A0A7C5YL97-F1
#
_entry.id   AF-A0A7C5YL97-F1
#
_cell.length_a   1.000
_cell.length_b   1.000
_cell.length_c   1.000
_cell.angle_alpha   90.00
_cell.angle_beta   90.00
_cell.angle_gamma   90.00
#
_symmetry.space_group_name_H-M   'P 1'
#
loop_
_entity.id
_entity.type
_entity.pdbx_description
1 polymer ?
#
loop_
_entity_poly.entity_id
_entity_poly.type
_entity_poly.pdbx_seq_one_letter_code
_entity_poly.pdbx_strand_id
1 'polypeptide(L)'
;MTEEEQNFEAGKDENLKNESVQESEGEWVKETGVLVYHAATGLRCEIKAKVRQGDGKVFVNGLPISELMKEGKILRAEELMQVMSRERLKRLDIDLDVGDVISKDVLSPPVLTYALIEALTNLLGRL
;
A
#
# COMPACT_ATOMS: atom_id res chain seq x y z
N MET A 1 17.57 -56.38 40.86
CA MET A 1 18.73 -56.74 40.02
C MET A 1 18.29 -56.48 38.58
N THR A 2 18.84 -55.55 37.80
CA THR A 2 19.89 -54.53 37.95
C THR A 2 19.90 -53.80 36.60
N GLU A 3 20.24 -52.49 36.61
CA GLU A 3 21.07 -51.75 35.63
C GLU A 3 20.69 -51.79 34.13
N GLU A 4 20.26 -50.66 33.55
CA GLU A 4 21.11 -49.59 32.95
C GLU A 4 21.72 -49.99 31.61
N GLU A 5 21.43 -49.18 30.58
CA GLU A 5 22.40 -48.48 29.69
C GLU A 5 21.60 -47.85 28.54
N GLN A 6 21.38 -46.53 28.55
CA GLN A 6 22.22 -45.48 27.92
C GLN A 6 22.18 -45.51 26.38
N ASN A 7 22.29 -44.44 25.60
CA ASN A 7 22.12 -42.99 25.64
C ASN A 7 22.43 -42.50 24.19
N PHE A 8 22.34 -41.20 23.88
CA PHE A 8 22.75 -40.48 22.64
C PHE A 8 21.70 -40.35 21.51
N GLU A 9 20.98 -39.21 21.42
CA GLU A 9 21.34 -37.87 20.87
C GLU A 9 20.91 -37.74 19.38
N ALA A 10 19.84 -37.01 19.09
CA ALA A 10 19.79 -35.55 18.86
C ALA A 10 20.06 -35.18 17.39
N GLY A 11 18.98 -35.12 16.61
CA GLY A 11 18.90 -34.41 15.33
C GLY A 11 17.88 -33.28 15.47
N LYS A 12 18.40 -32.06 15.50
CA LYS A 12 17.69 -30.79 15.66
C LYS A 12 16.75 -30.50 14.49
N ASP A 13 15.45 -30.37 14.75
CA ASP A 13 14.55 -29.59 13.88
C ASP A 13 14.49 -28.14 14.39
N GLU A 14 15.51 -27.38 14.04
CA GLU A 14 15.50 -25.92 14.15
C GLU A 14 14.69 -25.33 12.99
N ASN A 15 13.54 -24.75 13.34
CA ASN A 15 13.19 -23.38 12.98
C ASN A 15 13.12 -23.03 11.47
N LEU A 16 11.90 -23.01 10.93
CA LEU A 16 11.48 -21.95 10.01
C LEU A 16 10.04 -21.55 10.36
N LYS A 17 9.95 -20.68 11.38
CA LYS A 17 8.93 -19.64 11.40
C LYS A 17 9.04 -18.85 10.09
N ASN A 18 8.17 -19.13 9.13
CA ASN A 18 7.70 -18.07 8.26
C ASN A 18 6.29 -17.75 8.73
N GLU A 19 6.29 -16.82 9.69
CA GLU A 19 5.13 -16.07 10.11
C GLU A 19 4.36 -15.67 8.85
N SER A 20 3.17 -16.25 8.74
CA SER A 20 2.06 -15.69 7.99
C SER A 20 2.15 -14.17 8.06
N VAL A 21 2.35 -13.52 6.92
CA VAL A 21 2.02 -12.12 6.77
C VAL A 21 0.53 -12.04 7.09
N GLN A 22 0.22 -11.73 8.35
CA GLN A 22 -1.09 -11.26 8.74
C GLN A 22 -1.22 -9.92 8.05
N GLU A 23 -1.77 -9.95 6.84
CA GLU A 23 -2.55 -8.84 6.32
C GLU A 23 -3.52 -8.49 7.45
N SER A 24 -3.21 -7.39 8.14
CA SER A 24 -4.15 -6.81 9.08
C SER A 24 -5.34 -6.36 8.24
N GLU A 25 -6.35 -7.23 8.16
CA GLU A 25 -7.68 -6.93 7.65
C GLU A 25 -8.32 -5.90 8.57
N GLY A 26 -7.80 -4.67 8.52
CA GLY A 26 -8.55 -3.50 8.93
C GLY A 26 -9.74 -3.41 8.00
N GLU A 27 -10.95 -3.48 8.55
CA GLU A 27 -12.20 -3.32 7.81
C GLU A 27 -12.14 -2.03 6.99
N TRP A 28 -12.17 -2.15 5.65
CA TRP A 28 -12.11 -1.01 4.75
C TRP A 28 -13.35 -0.16 4.92
N VAL A 29 -13.18 1.10 5.32
CA VAL A 29 -14.29 1.93 5.75
C VAL A 29 -15.01 2.58 4.56
N LYS A 30 -14.27 2.95 3.50
CA LYS A 30 -14.80 3.56 2.26
C LYS A 30 -13.88 3.28 1.07
N GLU A 31 -14.47 3.14 -0.11
CA GLU A 31 -13.77 2.98 -1.40
C GLU A 31 -14.26 4.02 -2.42
N THR A 32 -13.31 4.71 -3.07
CA THR A 32 -13.55 5.60 -4.22
C THR A 32 -12.52 5.35 -5.30
N GLY A 33 -12.68 5.89 -6.51
CA GLY A 33 -11.66 5.72 -7.54
C GLY A 33 -11.79 6.69 -8.70
N VAL A 34 -10.83 6.59 -9.61
CA VAL A 34 -10.72 7.37 -10.85
C VAL A 34 -10.40 6.41 -12.00
N LEU A 35 -11.02 6.64 -13.15
CA LEU A 35 -10.70 5.94 -14.38
C LEU A 35 -9.83 6.84 -15.26
N VAL A 36 -8.64 6.36 -15.61
CA VAL A 36 -7.73 7.01 -16.55
C VAL A 36 -7.74 6.24 -17.87
N TYR A 37 -7.92 6.95 -18.98
CA TYR A 37 -7.80 6.38 -20.32
C TYR A 37 -6.51 6.85 -20.98
N HIS A 38 -5.59 5.93 -21.24
CA HIS A 38 -4.36 6.24 -21.95
C HIS A 38 -4.59 6.08 -23.46
N ALA A 39 -4.87 7.19 -24.14
CA ALA A 39 -5.27 7.20 -25.55
C ALA A 39 -4.25 6.54 -26.48
N ALA A 40 -2.95 6.69 -26.22
CA ALA A 40 -1.90 6.14 -27.10
C ALA A 40 -1.87 4.61 -27.13
N THR A 41 -2.21 3.94 -26.02
CA THR A 41 -2.25 2.47 -25.94
C THR A 41 -3.66 1.90 -25.89
N GLY A 42 -4.68 2.75 -25.77
CA GLY A 42 -6.06 2.33 -25.53
C GLY A 42 -6.29 1.72 -24.15
N LEU A 43 -5.32 1.80 -23.23
CA LEU A 43 -5.41 1.18 -21.91
C LEU A 43 -6.37 1.97 -21.01
N ARG A 44 -7.21 1.25 -20.27
CA ARG A 44 -8.01 1.78 -19.17
C ARG A 44 -7.37 1.38 -17.86
N CYS A 45 -7.04 2.37 -17.04
CA CYS A 45 -6.47 2.19 -15.72
C CYS A 45 -7.49 2.65 -14.69
N GLU A 46 -7.88 1.76 -13.79
CA GLU A 46 -8.70 2.14 -12.63
C GLU A 46 -7.77 2.35 -11.44
N ILE A 47 -7.87 3.51 -10.80
CA ILE A 47 -7.17 3.84 -9.57
C ILE A 47 -8.19 3.84 -8.45
N LYS A 48 -8.00 2.99 -7.43
CA LYS A 48 -8.90 2.86 -6.29
C LYS A 48 -8.22 3.40 -5.04
N ALA A 49 -8.95 4.18 -4.26
CA ALA A 49 -8.52 4.71 -2.98
C ALA A 49 -9.39 4.07 -1.89
N LYS A 50 -8.74 3.44 -0.92
CA LYS A 50 -9.38 2.81 0.23
C LYS A 50 -8.82 3.43 1.50
N VAL A 51 -9.65 3.46 2.54
CA VAL A 51 -9.25 3.98 3.86
C VAL A 51 -9.51 2.96 4.95
N ARG A 52 -8.58 2.87 5.88
CA ARG A 52 -8.65 2.05 7.09
C ARG A 52 -8.15 2.83 8.29
N GLN A 53 -8.45 2.38 9.50
CA GLN A 53 -7.84 2.95 10.70
C GLN A 53 -6.33 2.65 10.70
N GLY A 54 -5.52 3.63 11.07
CA GLY A 54 -4.06 3.54 11.00
C GLY A 54 -3.34 4.78 11.54
N ASP A 55 -2.13 5.05 11.04
CA ASP A 55 -1.21 6.07 11.54
C ASP A 55 -1.16 7.35 10.66
N GLY A 56 -2.07 7.52 9.72
CA GLY A 56 -2.06 8.68 8.81
C GLY A 56 -1.13 8.50 7.61
N LYS A 57 -0.82 7.25 7.23
CA LYS A 57 0.10 6.92 6.14
C LYS A 57 -0.65 6.77 4.83
N VAL A 58 0.06 7.03 3.73
CA VAL A 58 -0.46 6.85 2.37
C VAL A 58 0.43 5.86 1.65
N PHE A 59 -0.20 4.82 1.09
CA PHE A 59 0.44 3.78 0.34
C PHE A 59 -0.09 3.78 -1.09
N VAL A 60 0.76 3.40 -2.04
CA VAL A 60 0.37 3.14 -3.43
C VAL A 60 0.87 1.73 -3.77
N ASN A 61 -0.05 0.83 -4.10
CA ASN A 61 0.22 -0.61 -4.27
C ASN A 61 1.03 -1.21 -3.09
N GLY A 62 0.72 -0.81 -1.86
CA GLY A 62 1.41 -1.25 -0.65
C GLY A 62 2.76 -0.58 -0.37
N LEU A 63 3.28 0.26 -1.27
CA LEU A 63 4.51 1.02 -1.05
C LEU A 63 4.22 2.41 -0.48
N PRO A 64 4.97 2.91 0.52
CA PRO A 64 4.82 4.27 1.00
C PRO A 64 4.98 5.29 -0.14
N ILE A 65 4.05 6.25 -0.24
CA ILE A 65 4.11 7.27 -1.30
C ILE A 65 5.42 8.07 -1.27
N SER A 66 6.02 8.24 -0.10
CA SER A 66 7.30 8.91 0.09
C SER A 66 8.47 8.19 -0.59
N GLU A 67 8.42 6.87 -0.73
CA GLU A 67 9.43 6.10 -1.47
C GLU A 67 9.29 6.33 -2.97
N LEU A 68 8.05 6.28 -3.47
CA LEU A 68 7.75 6.55 -4.89
C LEU A 68 8.09 7.99 -5.31
N MET A 69 8.00 8.94 -4.37
CA MET A 69 8.45 10.32 -4.59
C MET A 69 9.97 10.42 -4.71
N LYS A 70 10.73 9.71 -3.86
CA LYS A 70 12.20 9.66 -3.94
C LYS A 70 12.67 9.04 -5.26
N GLU A 71 11.93 8.07 -5.79
CA GLU A 71 12.19 7.43 -7.07
C GLU A 71 11.73 8.26 -8.28
N GLY A 72 11.05 9.39 -8.07
CA GLY A 72 10.52 10.24 -9.14
C GLY A 72 9.32 9.65 -9.89
N LYS A 73 8.74 8.55 -9.41
CA LYS A 73 7.54 7.91 -9.96
C LYS A 73 6.27 8.71 -9.66
N ILE A 74 6.26 9.40 -8.52
CA ILE A 74 5.21 10.34 -8.10
C ILE A 74 5.87 11.68 -7.85
N LEU A 75 5.28 12.76 -8.35
CA LEU A 75 5.83 14.11 -8.26
C LEU A 75 4.90 14.97 -7.41
N ARG A 76 5.40 16.01 -6.73
CA ARG A 76 4.55 17.09 -6.16
C ARG A 76 3.40 16.63 -5.25
N ALA A 77 3.59 15.55 -4.48
CA ALA A 77 2.58 15.03 -3.55
C ALA A 77 2.75 15.57 -2.11
N GLU A 78 3.66 16.52 -1.89
CA GLU A 78 3.96 17.09 -0.57
C GLU A 78 2.74 17.79 0.05
N GLU A 79 2.02 18.58 -0.75
CA GLU A 79 0.80 19.28 -0.30
C GLU A 79 -0.28 18.29 0.14
N LEU A 80 -0.37 17.16 -0.56
CA LEU A 80 -1.29 16.08 -0.24
C LEU A 80 -0.92 15.41 1.09
N MET A 81 0.38 15.15 1.30
CA MET A 81 0.89 14.62 2.57
C MET A 81 0.67 15.59 3.73
N GLN A 82 0.74 16.91 3.49
CA GLN A 82 0.36 17.90 4.50
C GLN A 82 -1.13 17.82 4.85
N VAL A 83 -2.02 17.57 3.90
CA VAL A 83 -3.45 17.36 4.19
C VAL A 83 -3.64 16.13 5.10
N MET A 84 -2.93 15.03 4.83
CA MET A 84 -2.97 13.81 5.65
C MET A 84 -2.47 14.03 7.08
N SER A 85 -1.60 15.01 7.29
CA SER A 85 -1.12 15.38 8.63
C SER A 85 -2.15 16.11 9.51
N ARG A 86 -3.35 16.44 8.99
CA ARG A 86 -4.42 17.08 9.77
C ARG A 86 -4.99 16.14 10.82
N GLU A 87 -5.34 16.67 11.99
CA GLU A 87 -5.76 15.90 13.18
C GLU A 87 -6.84 14.84 12.89
N ARG A 88 -7.81 15.16 12.01
CA ARG A 88 -8.89 14.26 11.61
C ARG A 88 -8.41 13.03 10.81
N LEU A 89 -7.30 13.15 10.09
CA LEU A 89 -6.78 12.14 9.16
C LEU A 89 -5.57 11.39 9.72
N LYS A 90 -4.95 11.86 10.80
CA LYS A 90 -3.81 11.20 11.47
C LYS A 90 -4.08 9.77 11.96
N ARG A 91 -5.35 9.37 12.05
CA ARG A 91 -5.77 8.02 12.47
C ARG A 91 -6.21 7.13 11.30
N LEU A 92 -5.98 7.58 10.07
CA LEU A 92 -6.46 6.92 8.87
C LEU A 92 -5.31 6.62 7.93
N ASP A 93 -5.10 5.35 7.63
CA ASP A 93 -4.24 4.95 6.53
C ASP A 93 -5.05 4.90 5.24
N ILE A 94 -4.41 5.32 4.16
CA ILE A 94 -4.99 5.32 2.82
C ILE A 94 -4.16 4.45 1.90
N ASP A 95 -4.83 3.54 1.22
CA ASP A 95 -4.24 2.63 0.26
C ASP A 95 -4.79 2.96 -1.14
N LEU A 96 -3.88 3.34 -2.05
CA LEU A 96 -4.15 3.64 -3.45
C LEU A 96 -3.71 2.43 -4.29
N ASP A 97 -4.67 1.72 -4.88
CA ASP A 97 -4.41 0.64 -5.83
C ASP A 97 -4.48 1.18 -7.25
N VAL A 98 -3.36 1.13 -7.97
CA VAL A 98 -3.24 1.53 -9.37
C VAL A 98 -2.93 0.35 -10.30
N GLY A 99 -2.96 -0.88 -9.79
CA GLY A 99 -2.54 -2.09 -10.51
C GLY A 99 -1.11 -1.98 -11.06
N ASP A 100 -0.84 -2.61 -12.20
CA ASP A 100 0.51 -2.66 -12.80
C ASP A 100 0.96 -1.35 -13.49
N VAL A 101 0.21 -0.25 -13.33
CA VAL A 101 0.45 0.97 -14.09
C VAL A 101 1.80 1.61 -13.76
N ILE A 102 2.23 1.51 -12.49
CA ILE A 102 3.54 2.00 -12.04
C ILE A 102 4.67 1.13 -12.58
N SER A 103 4.54 -0.21 -12.50
CA SER A 103 5.62 -1.13 -12.88
C SER A 103 5.83 -1.22 -14.39
N LYS A 104 4.81 -0.86 -15.18
CA LYS A 104 4.84 -0.89 -16.64
C LYS A 104 5.12 0.49 -17.27
N ASP A 105 5.36 1.52 -16.47
CA ASP A 105 5.60 2.91 -16.90
C ASP A 105 4.56 3.42 -17.92
N VAL A 106 3.30 2.98 -17.80
CA VAL A 106 2.27 3.27 -18.82
C VAL A 106 1.81 4.72 -18.73
N LEU A 107 1.67 5.23 -17.51
CA LEU A 107 1.36 6.64 -17.27
C LEU A 107 2.66 7.36 -16.93
N SER A 108 2.87 8.52 -17.55
CA SER A 108 3.97 9.39 -17.14
C SER A 108 3.79 9.82 -15.68
N PRO A 109 4.89 10.05 -14.92
CA PRO A 109 4.81 10.44 -13.52
C PRO A 109 3.86 11.62 -13.23
N PRO A 110 3.79 12.69 -14.06
CA PRO A 110 2.82 13.76 -13.85
C PRO A 110 1.35 13.31 -13.97
N VAL A 111 1.03 12.44 -14.93
CA VAL A 111 -0.34 11.94 -15.15
C VAL A 111 -0.75 11.00 -14.04
N LEU A 112 0.14 10.08 -13.65
CA LEU A 112 -0.07 9.19 -12.52
C LEU A 112 -0.33 9.98 -11.24
N THR A 113 0.53 10.97 -10.95
CA THR A 113 0.37 11.85 -9.78
C THR A 113 -0.99 12.52 -9.78
N TYR A 114 -1.39 13.14 -10.90
CA TYR A 114 -2.66 13.83 -11.00
C TYR A 114 -3.83 12.88 -10.70
N ALA A 115 -3.80 11.67 -11.27
CA ALA A 115 -4.85 10.69 -11.06
C ALA A 115 -4.92 10.17 -9.61
N LEU A 116 -3.76 10.00 -8.94
CA LEU A 116 -3.69 9.65 -7.52
C LEU A 116 -4.28 10.76 -6.64
N ILE A 117 -3.95 12.03 -6.91
CA ILE A 117 -4.49 13.18 -6.19
C ILE A 117 -6.01 13.25 -6.36
N GLU A 118 -6.52 13.02 -7.57
CA GLU A 118 -7.95 13.02 -7.85
C GLU A 118 -8.67 11.89 -7.10
N ALA A 119 -8.11 10.68 -7.09
CA ALA A 119 -8.66 9.55 -6.35
C ALA A 119 -8.70 9.82 -4.84
N LEU A 120 -7.64 10.42 -4.30
CA LEU A 120 -7.58 10.80 -2.90
C LEU A 120 -8.55 11.95 -2.58
N THR A 121 -8.65 12.97 -3.44
CA THR A 121 -9.61 14.07 -3.24
C THR A 121 -11.04 13.56 -3.19
N ASN A 122 -11.39 12.62 -4.07
CA ASN A 122 -12.69 11.96 -4.07
C ASN A 122 -12.95 11.16 -2.78
N LEU A 123 -11.93 10.47 -2.26
CA LEU A 123 -12.03 9.76 -0.98
C LEU A 123 -12.27 10.72 0.18
N LEU A 124 -11.43 11.77 0.27
CA LEU A 124 -11.49 12.76 1.35
C LEU A 124 -12.80 13.56 1.34
N GLY A 125 -13.36 13.86 0.16
CA GLY A 125 -14.65 14.51 0.02
C GLY A 125 -15.83 13.68 0.55
N ARG A 126 -15.64 12.37 0.73
CA ARG A 126 -16.65 11.46 1.30
C ARG A 126 -16.43 11.14 2.77
N LEU A 127 -15.34 11.61 3.39
CA LEU A 127 -15.00 11.41 4.80
C LEU A 127 -15.47 12.57 5.68
#